data_AF-A0A1Q7GCH7-F1
#
_entry.id   AF-A0A1Q7GCH7-F1
#
_cell.length_a   1.000
_cell.length_b   1.000
_cell.length_c   1.000
_cell.angle_alpha   90.00
_cell.angle_beta   90.00
_cell.angle_gamma   90.00
#
_symmetry.space_group_name_H-M   'P 1'
#
loop_
_entity.id
_entity.type
_entity.pdbx_description
1 polymer ?
#
loop_
_entity_poly.entity_id
_entity_poly.type
_entity_poly.pdbx_seq_one_letter_code
_entity_poly.pdbx_strand_id
1 'polypeptide(L)' 'MSSNNDDLERVKLLDIVFHKGIKTLSRMELERLQHLVEQKDYSHDAKAQKSKAKLLRKITIAIYDYDVKYGNSFKTS' A
#
# COMPACT_ATOMS: atom_id res chain seq x y z
N MET A 1 0.79 22.92 5.86
CA MET A 1 1.21 22.94 4.43
C MET A 1 1.81 21.58 3.99
N SER A 2 1.31 20.43 4.45
CA SER A 2 1.91 19.10 4.15
C SER A 2 1.12 18.27 3.11
N SER A 3 -0.13 18.63 2.82
CA SER A 3 -1.04 17.78 2.05
C SER A 3 -0.62 17.53 0.59
N ASN A 4 0.17 18.42 -0.02
CA ASN A 4 0.57 18.27 -1.42
C ASN A 4 1.70 17.26 -1.63
N ASN A 5 2.68 17.21 -0.74
CA ASN A 5 3.82 16.29 -0.90
C ASN A 5 3.40 14.84 -0.68
N ASP A 6 2.56 14.60 0.34
CA ASP A 6 2.04 13.26 0.65
C ASP A 6 1.10 12.76 -0.47
N ASP A 7 0.27 13.63 -1.07
CA ASP A 7 -0.56 13.25 -2.21
C ASP A 7 0.29 12.94 -3.46
N LEU A 8 1.35 13.71 -3.72
CA LEU A 8 2.29 13.45 -4.82
C LEU A 8 3.00 12.11 -4.63
N GLU A 9 3.46 11.82 -3.42
CA GLU A 9 4.12 10.56 -3.06
C GLU A 9 3.15 9.38 -3.24
N ARG A 10 1.91 9.52 -2.76
CA ARG A 10 0.85 8.53 -2.94
C ARG A 10 0.61 8.22 -4.41
N VAL A 11 0.48 9.25 -5.25
CA VAL A 11 0.25 9.09 -6.70
C VAL A 11 1.44 8.40 -7.36
N LYS A 12 2.68 8.75 -7.02
CA LYS A 12 3.88 8.08 -7.55
C LYS A 12 3.93 6.60 -7.20
N LEU A 13 3.66 6.26 -5.94
CA LEU A 13 3.63 4.86 -5.49
C LEU A 13 2.50 4.08 -6.16
N LEU A 14 1.31 4.68 -6.31
CA LEU A 14 0.19 4.07 -7.04
C LEU A 14 0.51 3.84 -8.52
N ASP A 15 1.19 4.79 -9.16
CA ASP A 15 1.59 4.71 -10.56
C ASP A 15 2.57 3.54 -10.77
N ILE A 16 3.57 3.40 -9.88
CA ILE A 16 4.48 2.26 -9.87
C ILE A 16 3.71 0.95 -9.70
N VAL A 17 2.77 0.87 -8.76
CA VAL A 17 1.95 -0.33 -8.55
C VAL A 17 1.10 -0.66 -9.77
N PHE A 18 0.57 0.36 -10.45
CA PHE A 18 -0.25 0.18 -11.64
C PHE A 18 0.57 -0.35 -12.82
N HIS A 19 1.77 0.21 -13.05
CA HIS A 19 2.61 -0.15 -14.18
C HIS A 19 3.47 -1.39 -13.96
N LYS A 20 4.06 -1.54 -12.77
CA LYS A 20 5.03 -2.60 -12.44
C LYS A 20 4.48 -3.68 -11.53
N GLY A 21 3.37 -3.40 -10.84
CA GLY A 21 2.73 -4.30 -9.90
C GLY A 21 3.12 -4.01 -8.45
N ILE A 22 2.36 -4.57 -7.52
CA ILE A 22 2.56 -4.29 -6.09
C ILE A 22 3.83 -4.93 -5.50
N LYS A 23 4.27 -6.05 -6.09
CA LYS A 23 5.43 -6.82 -5.61
C LYS A 23 6.78 -6.18 -5.96
N THR A 24 6.79 -5.12 -6.75
CA THR A 24 8.02 -4.39 -7.09
C THR A 24 8.38 -3.31 -6.07
N LEU A 25 7.44 -2.91 -5.21
CA LEU A 25 7.73 -2.00 -4.11
C LEU A 25 8.51 -2.75 -3.00
N SER A 26 9.44 -2.04 -2.37
CA SER A 26 10.10 -2.50 -1.15
C SER A 26 9.14 -2.49 0.04
N ARG A 27 9.50 -3.19 1.12
CA ARG A 27 8.72 -3.23 2.37
C ARG A 27 8.38 -1.83 2.89
N MET A 28 9.38 -0.94 2.94
CA MET A 28 9.18 0.44 3.41
C MET A 28 8.24 1.22 2.48
N GLU A 29 8.35 1.05 1.16
CA GLU A 29 7.44 1.71 0.21
C GLU A 29 6.00 1.17 0.30
N LEU A 30 5.84 -0.12 0.60
CA LEU A 30 4.53 -0.74 0.84
C LEU A 30 3.88 -0.17 2.12
N GLU A 31 4.60 -0.11 3.23
CA GLU A 31 4.14 0.49 4.49
C GLU A 31 3.79 1.97 4.30
N ARG A 32 4.61 2.69 3.52
CA ARG A 32 4.37 4.10 3.19
C ARG A 32 3.12 4.28 2.35
N LEU A 33 2.93 3.46 1.31
CA LEU A 33 1.72 3.48 0.49
C LEU A 33 0.48 3.14 1.31
N GLN A 34 0.57 2.17 2.24
CA GLN A 34 -0.52 1.81 3.15
C GLN A 34 -0.95 3.04 3.96
N HIS A 35 0.00 3.68 4.64
CA HIS A 35 -0.26 4.86 5.46
C HIS A 35 -0.93 5.98 4.65
N LEU A 36 -0.39 6.31 3.48
CA LEU A 36 -0.91 7.37 2.61
C LEU A 36 -2.33 7.07 2.11
N VAL A 37 -2.63 5.81 1.81
CA VAL A 37 -3.97 5.38 1.37
C VAL A 37 -4.96 5.35 2.54
N GLU A 38 -4.52 4.99 3.75
CA GLU A 38 -5.34 5.02 4.96
C GLU A 38 -5.76 6.43 5.33
N GLN A 39 -4.84 7.39 5.30
CA GLN A 39 -5.10 8.80 5.59
C GLN A 39 -6.01 9.47 4.56
N LYS A 40 -6.05 8.98 3.33
CA LYS A 40 -6.89 9.57 2.28
C LYS A 40 -8.36 9.29 2.55
N ASP A 41 -9.14 10.37 2.70
CA ASP A 41 -10.59 10.30 2.82
C ASP A 41 -11.24 10.07 1.45
N TYR A 42 -12.01 8.99 1.36
CA TYR A 42 -12.82 8.62 0.19
C TYR A 42 -14.29 8.44 0.56
N SER A 43 -14.73 8.97 1.71
CA SER A 43 -16.08 8.76 2.25
C SER A 43 -17.21 9.23 1.33
N HIS A 44 -16.89 10.10 0.39
CA HIS A 44 -17.82 10.60 -0.63
C HIS A 44 -18.05 9.63 -1.80
N ASP A 45 -17.23 8.57 -1.95
CA ASP A 45 -17.34 7.62 -3.06
C ASP A 45 -17.22 6.17 -2.58
N ALA A 46 -18.36 5.46 -2.59
CA ALA A 46 -18.45 4.05 -2.20
C ALA A 46 -17.61 3.12 -3.09
N LYS A 47 -17.42 3.44 -4.38
CA LYS A 47 -16.56 2.69 -5.29
C LYS A 47 -15.09 2.93 -4.93
N ALA A 48 -14.71 4.16 -4.63
CA ALA A 48 -13.37 4.49 -4.16
C ALA A 48 -13.05 3.83 -2.81
N GLN A 49 -13.98 3.82 -1.85
CA GLN A 49 -13.80 3.10 -0.58
C GLN A 49 -13.59 1.60 -0.78
N LYS A 50 -14.40 0.94 -1.62
CA LYS A 50 -14.21 -0.48 -1.96
C LYS A 50 -12.85 -0.73 -2.62
N SER A 51 -12.44 0.16 -3.53
CA SER A 51 -11.13 0.08 -4.18
C SER A 51 -9.98 0.24 -3.18
N LYS A 52 -10.08 1.22 -2.27
CA LYS A 52 -9.14 1.46 -1.16
C LYS A 52 -8.98 0.20 -0.30
N ALA A 53 -10.08 -0.37 0.19
CA ALA A 53 -10.03 -1.58 1.02
C ALA A 53 -9.36 -2.75 0.29
N LYS A 54 -9.63 -2.90 -1.02
CA LYS A 54 -9.02 -3.95 -1.85
C LYS A 54 -7.53 -3.73 -2.03
N LEU A 55 -7.10 -2.47 -2.22
CA LEU A 55 -5.69 -2.10 -2.34
C LEU A 55 -4.95 -2.35 -1.02
N LEU A 56 -5.49 -1.89 0.11
CA LEU A 56 -4.91 -2.10 1.43
C LEU A 56 -4.68 -3.58 1.71
N ARG A 57 -5.69 -4.43 1.43
CA ARG A 57 -5.53 -5.89 1.58
C ARG A 57 -4.41 -6.46 0.72
N LYS A 58 -4.25 -5.98 -0.52
CA LYS A 58 -3.14 -6.41 -1.39
C LYS A 58 -1.79 -5.95 -0.84
N ILE A 59 -1.70 -4.75 -0.29
CA ILE A 59 -0.48 -4.22 0.33
C ILE A 59 -0.10 -5.09 1.54
N THR A 60 -1.04 -5.38 2.44
CA THR A 60 -0.80 -6.26 3.60
C THR A 60 -0.30 -7.64 3.18
N ILE A 61 -0.91 -8.25 2.16
CA ILE A 61 -0.44 -9.54 1.62
C ILE A 61 0.97 -9.41 1.04
N ALA A 62 1.27 -8.34 0.31
CA ALA A 62 2.60 -8.13 -0.25
C ALA A 62 3.67 -7.93 0.82
N ILE A 63 3.35 -7.24 1.92
CA ILE A 63 4.23 -7.10 3.08
C ILE A 63 4.46 -8.47 3.74
N TYR A 64 3.39 -9.24 3.97
CA TYR A 64 3.50 -10.59 4.51
C TYR A 64 4.34 -11.51 3.62
N ASP A 65 4.09 -11.53 2.30
CA ASP A 65 4.88 -12.29 1.34
C ASP A 65 6.36 -11.86 1.36
N TYR A 66 6.63 -10.56 1.49
CA TYR A 66 7.98 -10.02 1.58
C TYR A 66 8.67 -10.49 2.87
N ASP A 67 7.99 -10.39 4.01
CA ASP A 67 8.49 -10.84 5.30
C ASP A 67 8.75 -12.36 5.25
N VAL A 68 7.81 -13.18 4.77
CA VAL A 68 8.01 -14.64 4.60
C VAL A 68 9.19 -14.96 3.67
N LYS A 69 9.37 -14.18 2.60
CA LYS A 69 10.41 -14.42 1.58
C LYS A 69 11.82 -13.99 2.01
N TYR A 70 11.94 -12.89 2.75
CA TYR A 70 13.22 -12.26 3.08
C TYR A 70 13.57 -12.26 4.58
N GLY A 71 12.64 -12.62 5.46
CA GLY A 71 12.79 -12.52 6.92
C GLY A 71 12.04 -13.59 7.69
N ASN A 72 12.76 -14.65 8.05
CA ASN A 72 12.44 -15.67 9.05
C ASN A 72 11.07 -16.38 8.95
N SER A 73 11.16 -17.70 8.82
CA SER A 73 10.19 -18.67 9.32
C SER A 73 9.90 -18.46 10.81
N PHE A 74 9.14 -17.43 11.18
CA PHE A 74 8.48 -17.42 12.48
C PHE A 74 7.23 -18.29 12.35
N LYS A 75 7.44 -19.54 12.76
CA LYS A 75 6.45 -20.53 13.15
C LYS A 75 5.13 -19.86 13.55
N THR A 76 4.08 -20.11 12.76
CA THR A 76 2.74 -20.20 13.33
C THR A 76 2.74 -21.47 14.18
N SER A 77 3.04 -21.31 15.47
CA SER A 77 2.70 -22.30 16.51
C SER A 77 1.25 -22.14 16.90
#